data_AF-A0A4Y7J627-F1
#
_entry.id   AF-A0A4Y7J627-F1
#
_cell.length_a   1.000
_cell.length_b   1.000
_cell.length_c   1.000
_cell.angle_alpha   90.00
_cell.angle_beta   90.00
_cell.angle_gamma   90.00
#
_symmetry.space_group_name_H-M   'P 1'
#
loop_
_entity.id
_entity.type
_entity.pdbx_description
1 polymer ?
#
loop_
_entity_poly.entity_id
_entity_poly.type
_entity_poly.pdbx_seq_one_letter_code
_entity_poly.pdbx_strand_id
1 'polypeptide(L)' 'MGKNIRMILGKCVPPKHCRLICPNGFIKDNDGCKTCTCSPECPRIRCRMYCPEYLKDENLCETCECV' A
#
# COMPACT_ATOMS: atom_id res chain seq x y z
N MET A 1 -9.60 -14.93 -4.38
CA MET A 1 -10.46 -13.85 -4.91
C MET A 1 -10.26 -12.56 -4.09
N GLY A 2 -9.26 -11.75 -4.40
CA GLY A 2 -9.03 -10.46 -3.73
C GLY A 2 -10.04 -9.41 -4.20
N LYS A 3 -10.76 -8.80 -3.26
CA LYS A 3 -11.85 -7.84 -3.54
C LYS A 3 -11.27 -6.52 -4.03
N ASN A 4 -11.19 -6.38 -5.35
CA ASN A 4 -10.77 -5.19 -6.07
C ASN A 4 -11.66 -3.98 -5.69
N ILE A 5 -11.05 -2.90 -5.22
CA ILE A 5 -11.68 -1.58 -5.18
C ILE A 5 -11.93 -1.16 -6.62
N ARG A 6 -13.18 -0.93 -6.94
CA ARG A 6 -13.55 -0.34 -8.23
C ARG A 6 -13.49 1.17 -8.07
N MET A 7 -12.57 1.80 -8.78
CA MET A 7 -12.61 3.24 -9.03
C MET A 7 -13.86 3.58 -9.85
N ILE A 8 -14.73 4.45 -9.33
CA ILE A 8 -15.85 5.02 -10.09
C ILE A 8 -15.69 6.54 -10.01
N LEU A 9 -15.50 7.20 -11.15
CA LEU A 9 -15.28 8.66 -11.27
C LEU A 9 -14.12 9.20 -10.39
N GLY A 10 -12.97 8.51 -10.35
CA GLY A 10 -11.77 9.00 -9.67
C GLY A 10 -11.88 9.07 -8.14
N LYS A 11 -12.84 8.35 -7.54
CA LYS A 11 -12.99 8.24 -6.10
C LYS A 11 -12.79 6.79 -5.68
N CYS A 12 -11.95 6.60 -4.66
CA CYS A 12 -11.80 5.31 -3.99
C CYS A 12 -13.12 4.94 -3.35
N VAL A 13 -13.73 3.84 -3.80
CA VAL A 13 -14.94 3.30 -3.18
C VAL A 13 -14.49 2.36 -2.06
N PRO A 14 -14.62 2.76 -0.78
CA PRO A 14 -14.26 1.87 0.31
C PRO A 14 -15.16 0.62 0.24
N PRO A 15 -14.58 -0.59 0.28
CA PRO A 15 -15.37 -1.81 0.38
C PRO A 15 -16.25 -1.75 1.64
N LYS A 16 -17.55 -1.99 1.49
CA LYS A 16 -18.56 -1.84 2.56
C LYS A 16 -18.27 -2.64 3.85
N HIS A 17 -17.30 -3.56 3.86
CA HIS A 17 -17.07 -4.53 4.95
C HIS A 17 -15.62 -4.67 5.44
N CYS A 18 -14.71 -3.73 5.18
CA CYS A 18 -13.35 -3.85 5.74
C CYS A 18 -13.31 -3.34 7.17
N ARG A 19 -13.71 -4.20 8.11
CA ARG A 19 -13.60 -3.99 9.57
C ARG A 19 -12.25 -4.48 10.11
N LEU A 20 -11.17 -4.27 9.37
CA LEU A 20 -9.82 -4.61 9.81
C LEU A 20 -9.22 -3.41 10.54
N ILE A 21 -8.62 -3.65 11.70
CA ILE A 21 -7.79 -2.65 12.38
C ILE A 21 -6.34 -2.98 12.01
N CYS A 22 -5.76 -2.18 11.12
CA CYS A 22 -4.38 -2.35 10.68
C CYS A 22 -3.49 -1.30 11.36
N PRO A 23 -2.56 -1.69 12.26
CA PRO A 23 -1.70 -0.74 12.98
C PRO A 23 -0.78 0.06 12.03
N ASN A 24 -0.35 -0.56 10.91
CA ASN A 24 0.50 0.07 9.90
C ASN A 24 -0.30 0.66 8.72
N GLY A 25 -1.63 0.71 8.82
CA GLY A 25 -2.50 1.17 7.73
C GLY A 25 -2.75 0.11 6.66
N PHE A 26 -3.25 0.55 5.50
CA PHE A 26 -3.70 -0.32 4.41
C PHE A 26 -2.82 -0.17 3.17
N ILE A 27 -2.57 -1.28 2.48
CA ILE A 27 -1.90 -1.29 1.17
C ILE A 27 -2.74 -0.46 0.19
N LYS A 28 -2.11 0.30 -0.70
CA LYS A 28 -2.78 1.02 -1.79
C LYS A 28 -2.67 0.26 -3.11
N ASP A 29 -3.70 0.34 -3.94
CA ASP A 29 -3.66 -0.15 -5.32
C ASP A 29 -2.94 0.85 -6.26
N ASN A 30 -2.88 0.51 -7.55
CA ASN A 30 -2.22 1.31 -8.59
C ASN A 30 -2.85 2.70 -8.78
N ASP A 31 -4.09 2.87 -8.34
CA ASP A 31 -4.81 4.15 -8.38
C ASP A 31 -4.61 4.96 -7.09
N GLY A 32 -3.82 4.45 -6.14
CA GLY A 32 -3.58 5.07 -4.84
C GLY A 32 -4.71 4.83 -3.82
N CYS A 33 -5.67 3.95 -4.13
CA CYS A 33 -6.80 3.66 -3.27
C CYS A 33 -6.47 2.58 -2.24
N LYS A 34 -6.91 2.79 -0.99
CA LYS A 34 -6.68 1.85 0.12
C LYS A 34 -7.43 0.54 -0.14
N THR A 35 -6.68 -0.55 -0.16
CA THR A 35 -7.15 -1.93 -0.23
C THR A 35 -7.70 -2.43 1.12
N CYS A 36 -8.40 -3.55 1.08
CA CYS A 36 -8.82 -4.27 2.30
C CYS A 36 -7.69 -5.13 2.89
N THR A 37 -6.43 -4.77 2.65
CA THR A 37 -5.27 -5.53 3.06
C THR A 37 -4.40 -4.65 3.94
N CYS A 38 -4.04 -5.14 5.13
CA CYS A 38 -3.13 -4.40 5.99
C CYS A 38 -1.75 -4.29 5.34
N SER A 39 -1.12 -3.13 5.49
CA SER A 39 0.30 -3.00 5.19
C SER A 39 1.08 -3.91 6.13
N PRO A 40 2.01 -4.72 5.63
CA PRO A 40 2.83 -5.55 6.50
C PRO A 40 3.74 -4.69 7.38
N GLU A 41 4.30 -5.31 8.41
CA GLU A 41 5.30 -4.68 9.27
C GLU A 41 6.60 -4.50 8.48
N CYS A 42 6.82 -3.29 8.00
CA CYS A 42 8.07 -2.92 7.34
C CYS A 42 9.10 -2.44 8.36
N PRO A 43 10.38 -2.84 8.22
CA PRO A 43 11.44 -2.27 9.04
C PRO A 43 11.53 -0.77 8.81
N ARG A 44 11.71 0.01 9.89
CA ARG A 44 11.97 1.46 9.79
C ARG A 44 13.39 1.68 9.25
N ILE A 45 13.53 1.63 7.94
CA ILE A 45 14.78 1.95 7.27
C ILE A 45 14.85 3.45 6.99
N ARG A 46 16.04 4.03 7.15
CA ARG A 46 16.35 5.38 6.68
C ARG A 46 17.37 5.26 5.58
N CYS A 47 16.94 5.45 4.34
CA CYS A 47 17.83 5.41 3.19
C CYS A 47 18.72 6.66 3.18
N ARG A 48 20.00 6.47 2.88
CA ARG A 48 20.97 7.59 2.77
C ARG A 48 20.84 8.32 1.42
N MET A 49 20.15 7.71 0.47
CA MET A 49 19.89 8.23 -0.87
C MET A 49 18.42 8.60 -1.01
N TYR A 50 18.15 9.57 -1.88
CA TYR A 50 16.80 9.97 -2.27
C TYR A 50 16.47 9.36 -3.64
N CYS A 51 15.40 8.56 -3.71
CA CYS A 51 14.82 8.08 -4.96
C CYS A 51 13.47 8.77 -5.21
N PRO A 52 13.11 9.06 -6.49
CA PRO A 52 11.73 9.44 -6.84
C PRO A 52 10.74 8.31 -6.53
N GLU A 53 11.14 7.07 -6.78
CA GLU A 53 10.40 5.85 -6.43
C GLU A 53 11.37 4.80 -5.87
N TYR A 54 11.03 4.21 -4.72
CA TYR A 54 11.79 3.13 -4.10
C TYR A 54 11.25 1.78 -4.55
N LEU A 55 12.17 0.85 -4.79
CA LEU A 55 11.84 -0.55 -5.07
C LEU A 55 11.18 -1.16 -3.85
N LYS A 56 10.21 -2.05 -4.06
CA LYS A 56 9.48 -2.72 -2.99
C LYS A 56 9.81 -4.19 -2.98
N ASP A 57 9.97 -4.76 -1.80
CA ASP A 57 10.19 -6.20 -1.61
C ASP A 57 8.90 -7.01 -1.79
N GLU A 58 8.97 -8.34 -1.58
CA GLU A 58 7.81 -9.24 -1.64
C GLU A 58 6.70 -8.89 -0.63
N ASN A 59 7.02 -8.12 0.40
CA ASN A 59 6.08 -7.60 1.39
C ASN A 59 5.58 -6.19 1.02
N LEU A 60 5.85 -5.66 -0.17
CA LEU A 60 5.53 -4.27 -0.52
C LEU A 60 6.20 -3.23 0.41
N CYS A 61 7.26 -3.59 1.13
CA CYS A 61 8.04 -2.68 1.94
C CYS A 61 9.07 -1.96 1.06
N GLU A 62 9.21 -0.65 1.25
CA GLU A 62 10.22 0.14 0.55
C GLU A 62 11.62 -0.37 0.94
N THR A 63 12.47 -0.58 -0.06
CA THR A 63 13.88 -0.87 0.10
C THR A 63 14.70 0.40 -0.15
N CYS A 64 16.00 0.37 0.13
CA CYS A 64 16.89 1.49 -0.21
C CYS A 64 17.45 1.40 -1.64
N GLU A 65 16.69 0.80 -2.56
CA GLU A 65 17.02 0.71 -3.97
C GLU A 65 16.02 1.54 -4.77
N CYS A 66 16.47 2.19 -5.85
CA CYS A 66 15.55 2.87 -6.75
C CYS A 66 14.97 1.88 -7.78
N VAL A 67 13.77 2.16 -8.27
CA VAL A 67 13.13 1.45 -9.40
C VAL A 67 13.84 1.78 -10.71
#